data_AF-A0A2V2CBP4-F1
#
_entry.id   AF-A0A2V2CBP4-F1
#
_cell.length_a   1.000
_cell.length_b   1.000
_cell.length_c   1.000
_cell.angle_alpha   90.00
_cell.angle_beta   90.00
_cell.angle_gamma   90.00
#
_symmetry.space_group_name_H-M   'P 1'
#
loop_
_entity.id
_entity.type
_entity.pdbx_description
1 polymer ?
#
loop_
_entity_poly.entity_id
_entity_poly.type
_entity_poly.pdbx_seq_one_letter_code
_entity_poly.pdbx_strand_id
1 'polypeptide(L)' 'MEDKLEKAFGDFIDRREYDEASNAMLALTRSAFIAGWKAAGGTMPESQPVFTIIEGNKEHKK' A
#
# COMPACT_ATOMS: atom_id res chain seq x y z
N MET A 1 -30.84 -16.04 1.42
CA MET A 1 -29.70 -16.94 1.08
C MET A 1 -28.49 -16.09 0.73
N GLU A 2 -28.72 -15.05 -0.07
CA GLU A 2 -27.83 -13.90 -0.32
C GLU A 2 -27.23 -13.30 0.96
N ASP A 3 -28.04 -13.02 1.99
CA ASP A 3 -27.55 -12.44 3.26
C ASP A 3 -26.48 -13.28 3.98
N LYS A 4 -26.55 -14.62 3.87
CA LYS A 4 -25.55 -15.51 4.49
C LYS A 4 -24.26 -15.54 3.70
N LEU A 5 -24.36 -15.42 2.36
CA LEU A 5 -23.21 -15.35 1.48
C LEU A 5 -22.47 -14.04 1.67
N GLU A 6 -23.18 -12.90 1.61
CA GLU A 6 -22.58 -11.57 1.80
C GLU A 6 -21.93 -11.46 3.18
N LYS A 7 -22.56 -12.00 4.22
CA LYS A 7 -21.94 -12.06 5.55
C LYS A 7 -20.67 -12.92 5.57
N ALA A 8 -20.71 -14.13 5.01
CA ALA A 8 -19.54 -15.02 4.99
C ALA A 8 -18.38 -14.44 4.15
N PHE A 9 -18.70 -13.68 3.10
CA PHE A 9 -17.73 -12.97 2.29
C PHE A 9 -17.14 -11.77 3.03
N GLY A 10 -17.97 -10.97 3.72
CA GLY A 10 -17.48 -9.91 4.61
C GLY A 10 -16.56 -10.45 5.71
N ASP A 11 -16.98 -11.51 6.40
CA ASP A 11 -16.18 -12.21 7.41
C ASP A 11 -14.86 -12.80 6.85
N PHE A 12 -14.74 -12.96 5.53
CA PHE A 12 -13.51 -13.39 4.85
C PHE A 12 -12.60 -12.21 4.50
N ILE A 13 -13.17 -11.08 4.06
CA ILE A 13 -12.42 -9.84 3.79
C ILE A 13 -11.71 -9.34 5.04
N ASP A 14 -12.35 -9.44 6.21
CA ASP A 14 -11.79 -8.95 7.48
C ASP A 14 -10.62 -9.81 8.01
N ARG A 15 -10.25 -10.88 7.29
CA ARG A 15 -9.16 -11.77 7.71
C ARG A 15 -7.82 -11.30 7.16
N ARG A 16 -6.77 -11.52 7.95
CA ARG A 16 -5.39 -11.18 7.56
C ARG A 16 -4.95 -11.87 6.27
N GLU A 17 -5.44 -13.07 5.99
CA GLU A 17 -5.13 -13.81 4.77
C GLU A 17 -5.61 -13.06 3.51
N TYR A 18 -6.74 -12.36 3.60
CA TYR A 18 -7.23 -11.53 2.49
C TYR A 18 -6.35 -10.27 2.33
N ASP A 19 -5.97 -9.62 3.42
CA ASP A 19 -5.03 -8.49 3.39
C ASP A 19 -3.68 -8.89 2.77
N GLU A 20 -3.14 -10.05 3.13
CA GLU A 20 -1.89 -10.58 2.59
C GLU A 20 -2.00 -10.88 1.08
N ALA A 21 -3.08 -11.55 0.67
CA ALA A 21 -3.32 -11.89 -0.72
C ALA A 21 -3.53 -10.64 -1.60
N SER A 22 -4.34 -9.69 -1.12
CA SER A 22 -4.61 -8.43 -1.83
C SER A 22 -3.34 -7.59 -1.96
N ASN A 23 -2.53 -7.50 -0.91
CA ASN A 23 -1.24 -6.81 -0.94
C ASN A 23 -0.26 -7.46 -1.94
N ALA A 24 -0.20 -8.79 -1.99
CA ALA A 24 0.64 -9.50 -2.97
C ALA A 24 0.21 -9.23 -4.42
N MET A 25 -1.11 -9.26 -4.69
CA MET A 25 -1.66 -8.93 -6.02
C MET A 25 -1.37 -7.47 -6.41
N LEU A 26 -1.50 -6.54 -5.47
CA LEU A 26 -1.17 -5.14 -5.68
C LEU A 26 0.33 -4.96 -5.99
N ALA A 27 1.20 -5.60 -5.21
CA ALA A 27 2.65 -5.55 -5.42
C ALA A 27 3.06 -6.10 -6.80
N LEU A 28 2.44 -7.19 -7.25
CA LEU A 28 2.66 -7.75 -8.58
C LEU A 28 2.22 -6.76 -9.67
N THR A 29 1.01 -6.21 -9.54
CA THR A 29 0.45 -5.25 -10.51
C THR A 29 1.32 -4.00 -10.61
N ARG A 30 1.77 -3.47 -9.47
CA ARG A 30 2.65 -2.31 -9.42
C ARG A 30 4.00 -2.61 -10.08
N SER A 31 4.56 -3.79 -9.83
CA SER A 31 5.81 -4.23 -10.46
C SER A 31 5.68 -4.32 -11.98
N ALA A 32 4.59 -4.92 -12.48
CA ALA A 32 4.32 -5.01 -13.91
C ALA A 32 4.14 -3.62 -14.55
N PHE A 33 3.43 -2.71 -13.90
CA PHE A 33 3.26 -1.33 -14.35
C PHE A 33 4.61 -0.60 -14.44
N ILE A 34 5.44 -0.68 -13.41
CA ILE A 34 6.78 -0.06 -13.40
C ILE A 34 7.63 -0.62 -14.55
N ALA A 35 7.58 -1.92 -14.80
CA ALA A 35 8.31 -2.54 -15.92
C ALA A 35 7.83 -1.98 -17.27
N GLY A 36 6.51 -1.87 -17.48
CA GLY A 36 5.93 -1.25 -18.68
C GLY A 36 6.29 0.23 -18.83
N TRP A 37 6.25 0.99 -17.74
CA TRP A 37 6.62 2.42 -17.72
C TRP A 37 8.07 2.63 -18.14
N LYS A 38 9.00 1.82 -17.61
CA LYS A 38 10.41 1.83 -18.01
C LYS A 38 10.58 1.46 -19.48
N ALA A 39 9.86 0.43 -19.96
CA ALA A 39 9.94 -0.01 -21.36
C ALA A 39 9.45 1.07 -22.34
N ALA A 40 8.50 1.92 -21.92
CA ALA A 40 8.03 3.07 -22.69
C ALA A 40 8.99 4.27 -22.66
N GLY A 41 10.14 4.18 -21.97
CA GLY A 41 11.11 5.27 -21.82
C GLY A 41 10.78 6.24 -20.68
N GLY A 42 9.82 5.92 -19.82
CA GLY A 42 9.46 6.72 -18.66
C GLY A 42 10.55 6.67 -17.58
N THR A 43 10.93 7.84 -17.05
CA THR A 43 11.79 7.92 -15.87
C THR A 43 10.98 7.65 -14.61
N MET A 44 11.59 7.00 -13.63
CA MET A 44 10.97 6.82 -12.33
C MET A 44 11.19 8.09 -11.49
N PRO A 45 10.18 8.62 -10.80
CA PRO A 45 10.43 9.65 -9.81
C PRO A 45 11.39 9.12 -8.75
N GLU A 46 12.33 9.95 -8.29
CA GLU A 46 13.23 9.56 -7.20
C GLU A 46 12.43 9.10 -5.98
N SER A 47 12.96 8.08 -5.30
CA SER A 47 12.34 7.54 -4.08
C SER A 47 12.29 8.62 -3.01
N GLN A 48 11.14 9.27 -2.84
CA GLN A 48 10.95 10.24 -1.77
C GLN A 48 10.76 9.52 -0.42
N PRO A 49 11.28 10.07 0.68
CA PRO A 49 11.06 9.50 2.01
C PRO A 49 9.57 9.48 2.35
N VAL A 50 9.08 8.32 2.80
CA VAL A 50 7.65 8.09 3.13
C VAL A 50 7.20 8.95 4.31
N PHE A 51 8.12 9.25 5.22
CA PHE A 51 7.92 10.21 6.30
C PHE A 51 9.25 10.88 6.64
N THR A 52 9.17 12.13 7.07
CA THR A 52 10.32 12.89 7.59
C THR A 52 10.05 13.21 9.04
N ILE A 53 10.95 12.79 9.94
CA ILE A 53 10.88 13.15 11.35
C ILE A 53 11.40 14.59 11.49
N ILE A 54 10.56 15.49 12.00
CA ILE A 54 10.96 16.85 12.35
C ILE A 54 11.27 16.84 13.84
N GLU A 55 12.54 17.01 14.22
CA GLU A 55 12.91 17.18 15.62
C GLU A 55 12.40 18.53 16.13
N GLY A 56 11.47 18.49 17.08
CA GLY A 56 10.95 19.69 17.74
C GLY A 56 12.05 20.31 18.61
N ASN A 57 12.52 21.49 18.22
CA ASN A 57 13.45 22.30 19.00
C ASN A 57 12.86 22.56 20.40
N LYS A 58 13.40 21.91 21.44
CA LYS A 58 13.08 22.23 22.83
C LYS A 58 13.83 23.49 23.22
N GLU A 59 13.29 24.65 22.88
CA GLU A 59 13.69 25.89 23.55
C GLU A 59 13.21 25.83 25.00
N HIS A 60 14.08 25.35 25.88
CA HIS A 60 13.99 25.58 27.31
C HIS A 60 14.18 27.08 27.57
N LYS A 61 13.07 27.82 27.65
CA LYS A 61 13.10 29.17 28.21
C LYS A 61 12.96 29.08 29.73
N LYS A 62 14.04 29.44 30.41
CA LYS A 62 14.15 29.66 31.86
C LYS A 62 13.15 30.67 32.37
#